data_AF-A0A1F2PDW8-F1
#
_entry.id   AF-A0A1F2PDW8-F1
#
_cell.length_a   1.000
_cell.length_b   1.000
_cell.length_c   1.000
_cell.angle_alpha   90.00
_cell.angle_beta   90.00
_cell.angle_gamma   90.00
#
_symmetry.space_group_name_H-M   'P 1'
#
loop_
_entity.id
_entity.type
_entity.pdbx_description
1 polymer ?
#
loop_
_entity_poly.entity_id
_entity_poly.type
_entity_poly.pdbx_seq_one_letter_code
_entity_poly.pdbx_strand_id
1 'polypeptide(L)' 'MAYAANGVALPASMGFPFIVVAEDKLGYKWARWVTEIELSSDENYRGFWEKRGYDNDATVN' A
#
# COMPACT_ATOMS: atom_id res chain seq x y z
N MET A 1 2.62 -5.49 7.88
CA MET A 1 2.17 -6.55 6.95
C MET A 1 0.95 -7.21 7.55
N ALA A 2 -0.15 -7.35 6.79
CA ALA A 2 -1.39 -7.92 7.30
C ALA A 2 -1.92 -9.03 6.39
N TYR A 3 -2.19 -10.21 6.96
CA TYR A 3 -2.81 -11.36 6.29
C TYR A 3 -4.19 -11.72 6.89
N ALA A 4 -4.57 -11.08 8.00
CA ALA A 4 -5.85 -11.24 8.68
C ALA A 4 -6.28 -9.90 9.27
N ALA A 5 -7.59 -9.67 9.34
CA ALA A 5 -8.19 -8.56 10.07
C ALA A 5 -9.25 -9.14 11.01
N ASN A 6 -9.24 -8.71 12.28
CA ASN A 6 -10.19 -9.17 13.30
C ASN A 6 -10.27 -10.71 13.46
N GLY A 7 -9.15 -11.41 13.27
CA GLY A 7 -9.07 -12.87 13.42
C GLY A 7 -9.65 -13.69 12.27
N VAL A 8 -10.10 -13.06 11.18
CA VAL A 8 -10.60 -13.72 9.97
C VAL A 8 -9.68 -13.41 8.79
N ALA A 9 -9.57 -14.35 7.85
CA ALA A 9 -8.90 -14.11 6.57
C ALA A 9 -9.48 -12.85 5.91
N LEU A 10 -8.60 -12.00 5.40
CA LEU A 10 -9.01 -10.75 4.76
C LEU A 10 -9.99 -11.08 3.61
N PRO A 11 -11.10 -10.34 3.44
CA PRO A 11 -11.91 -10.48 2.23
C PRO A 11 -11.08 -10.18 0.98
N ALA A 12 -11.38 -10.84 -0.16
CA ALA A 12 -10.71 -10.56 -1.43
C ALA A 12 -10.77 -9.08 -1.81
N SER A 13 -11.90 -8.40 -1.57
CA SER A 13 -12.07 -6.95 -1.80
C SER A 13 -11.14 -6.06 -0.97
N MET A 14 -10.67 -6.56 0.18
CA MET A 14 -9.77 -5.85 1.06
C MET A 14 -8.29 -6.13 0.78
N GLY A 15 -7.95 -7.04 -0.13
CA GLY A 15 -6.56 -7.30 -0.54
C GLY A 15 -6.05 -8.71 -0.30
N PHE A 16 -6.89 -9.69 0.02
CA PHE A 16 -6.46 -11.09 0.16
C PHE A 16 -5.76 -11.58 -1.12
N PRO A 17 -4.68 -12.37 -1.03
CA PRO A 17 -4.10 -12.97 0.17
C PRO A 17 -3.22 -12.02 0.99
N PHE A 18 -2.84 -10.88 0.44
CA PHE A 18 -1.82 -10.03 1.03
C PHE A 18 -1.98 -8.55 0.69
N ILE A 19 -1.92 -7.71 1.73
CA ILE A 19 -1.93 -6.25 1.64
C ILE A 19 -0.73 -5.68 2.39
N VAL A 20 -0.12 -4.64 1.78
CA VAL A 20 0.82 -3.76 2.46
C VAL A 20 0.07 -2.53 2.95
N VAL A 21 0.14 -2.30 4.25
CA VAL A 21 -0.50 -1.18 4.94
C VAL A 21 0.60 -0.21 5.38
N ALA A 22 0.42 1.08 5.08
CA ALA A 22 1.28 2.15 5.54
C ALA A 22 0.46 2.99 6.54
N GLU A 23 0.59 2.66 7.82
CA GLU A 23 -0.38 3.02 8.88
C GLU A 23 -0.61 4.54 9.05
N ASP A 24 0.33 5.39 8.62
CA ASP A 24 0.23 6.85 8.66
C ASP A 24 0.11 7.52 7.28
N LYS A 25 -0.21 6.74 6.24
CA LYS A 25 -0.30 7.23 4.86
C LYS A 25 -1.72 7.09 4.31
N LEU A 26 -2.08 7.99 3.40
CA LEU A 26 -3.36 7.96 2.70
C LEU A 26 -3.58 6.60 2.01
N GLY A 27 -4.85 6.17 1.95
CA GLY A 27 -5.20 4.81 1.54
C GLY A 27 -4.73 4.38 0.14
N TYR A 28 -4.42 5.31 -0.78
CA TYR A 28 -3.86 4.94 -2.08
C TYR A 28 -2.42 4.40 -2.00
N LYS A 29 -1.72 4.65 -0.87
CA LYS A 29 -0.43 4.05 -0.54
C LYS A 29 -0.56 2.62 0.01
N TRP A 30 -1.78 2.16 0.32
CA TRP A 30 -2.03 0.81 0.83
C TRP A 30 -2.21 -0.14 -0.35
N ALA A 31 -1.15 -0.88 -0.67
CA ALA A 31 -1.13 -1.77 -1.84
C ALA A 31 -1.85 -3.08 -1.53
N ARG A 32 -2.99 -3.29 -2.18
CA ARG A 32 -3.78 -4.54 -2.13
C ARG A 32 -3.31 -5.52 -3.20
N TRP A 33 -3.46 -6.82 -2.92
CA TRP A 33 -3.14 -7.91 -3.85
C TRP A 33 -1.67 -7.93 -4.29
N VAL A 34 -0.77 -7.65 -3.36
CA VAL A 34 0.67 -7.53 -3.66
C VAL A 34 1.25 -8.91 -3.98
N THR A 35 1.89 -9.02 -5.14
CA THR A 35 2.61 -10.22 -5.60
C THR A 35 4.13 -10.04 -5.63
N GLU A 36 4.61 -8.79 -5.60
CA GLU A 36 6.03 -8.44 -5.72
C GLU A 36 6.35 -7.16 -4.94
N ILE A 37 7.56 -7.08 -4.41
CA ILE A 37 8.09 -5.90 -3.71
C ILE A 37 9.48 -5.62 -4.28
N GLU A 38 9.68 -4.42 -4.81
CA GLU A 38 10.97 -3.91 -5.27
C GLU A 38 11.47 -2.82 -4.32
N LEU A 39 12.74 -2.92 -3.92
CA LEU A 39 13.38 -1.90 -3.09
C LEU A 39 14.14 -0.91 -3.98
N SER A 40 13.83 0.37 -3.86
CA SER A 40 14.54 1.45 -4.54
C SER A 40 15.38 2.25 -3.53
N SER A 41 16.58 2.67 -3.95
CA SER A 41 17.38 3.66 -3.22
C SER A 41 17.06 5.10 -3.61
N ASP A 42 16.14 5.32 -4.55
CA ASP A 42 15.66 6.65 -4.95
C ASP A 42 14.48 7.08 -4.07
N GLU A 43 14.73 8.03 -3.18
CA GLU A 43 13.74 8.62 -2.29
C GLU A 43 12.61 9.36 -3.04
N ASN A 44 12.86 9.76 -4.30
CA ASN A 44 11.91 10.48 -5.13
C ASN A 44 11.19 9.59 -6.15
N TYR A 45 11.29 8.26 -5.99
CA TYR A 45 10.67 7.32 -6.91
C TYR A 45 9.15 7.57 -7.02
N ARG A 46 8.67 7.74 -8.25
CA ARG A 46 7.24 7.93 -8.54
C ARG A 46 6.63 6.66 -9.14
N GLY A 47 5.75 6.04 -8.36
CA GLY A 47 4.97 4.88 -8.76
C GLY A 47 3.77 5.24 -9.65
N PHE A 48 2.81 4.32 -9.70
CA PHE A 48 1.64 4.44 -10.57
C PHE A 48 0.76 5.65 -10.25
N TRP A 49 0.51 5.92 -8.97
CA TRP A 49 -0.36 7.01 -8.51
C TRP A 49 0.36 8.35 -8.53
N GLU A 50 1.63 8.38 -8.11
CA GLU A 50 2.42 9.59 -8.02
C GLU A 50 2.63 10.18 -9.41
N LYS A 51 2.85 9.34 -10.43
CA LYS A 51 2.91 9.75 -11.85
C LYS A 51 1.61 10.38 -12.36
N ARG A 52 0.48 10.15 -11.69
CA ARG A 52 -0.85 10.70 -12.01
C ARG A 52 -1.22 11.93 -11.17
N GLY A 53 -0.24 12.49 -10.45
CA GLY A 53 -0.41 13.74 -9.68
C GLY A 53 -0.73 13.53 -8.21
N TYR A 54 -0.72 12.30 -7.72
CA TYR A 54 -0.81 12.03 -6.28
C TYR A 54 0.51 12.38 -5.59
N ASP A 55 0.44 12.75 -4.32
CA ASP A 55 1.60 13.14 -3.52
C ASP A 55 2.53 11.93 -3.26
N ASN A 56 3.83 12.16 -3.18
CA ASN A 56 4.76 11.10 -2.82
C ASN A 56 4.76 10.84 -1.31
N ASP A 57 4.64 11.89 -0.48
CA ASP A 57 4.69 11.73 0.97
C ASP A 57 3.36 11.23 1.54
N ALA A 58 2.23 11.82 1.15
CA ALA A 58 0.89 11.28 1.42
C ALA A 58 0.58 11.00 2.90
N THR A 59 1.19 11.74 3.83
CA THR A 59 1.01 11.56 5.27
C THR A 59 -0.40 11.97 5.71
N VAL A 60 -1.00 11.19 6.62
CA VAL A 60 -2.24 11.55 7.31
C VAL A 60 -1.86 12.30 8.58
N ASN A 61 -2.41 13.51 8.76
CA ASN A 61 -2.14 14.38 9.91
C ASN A 61 -2.66 13.81 11.23
#